data_AF-A0A7S3DUI1-F1
#
_entry.id   AF-A0A7S3DUI1-F1
#
_cell.length_a   1.000
_cell.length_b   1.000
_cell.length_c   1.000
_cell.angle_alpha   90.00
_cell.angle_beta   90.00
_cell.angle_gamma   90.00
#
_symmetry.space_group_name_H-M   'P 1'
#
loop_
_entity.id
_entity.type
_entity.pdbx_description
1 polymer ?
#
loop_
_entity_poly.entity_id
_entity_poly.type
_entity_poly.pdbx_seq_one_letter_code
_entity_poly.pdbx_strand_id
1 'polypeptide(L)'
;MSYVETLDSVGDGILKWIDPEYKFQGATEGWPLTDFPTAFNIALAYFTFVVVGTAVMKMGVPALDPYPIKFVYNVSQIMLCAYMTIEALFLAYRNNYSVLPGQPYDQVNPPVGNLLWLFYVSKVWDFWDTIFIVLGKKWRQLSFLHVYHHITIFLFYWANSRVNYDGDIYLTIVLNGFIHTVMYTYYFICMHTKVPETGKSLPIWWKSSLTMMQMIQFITMMFQGTYLLATQAEGVSLRITMVYIVYILSLFFLFAQFFVASYMKPKKSKKKTV
;
A
#
# COMPACT_ATOMS: atom_id res chain seq x y z
N MET A 1 -33.31 8.23 -1.04
CA MET A 1 -31.91 8.21 -0.59
C MET A 1 -31.05 8.57 -1.78
N SER A 2 -30.26 9.63 -1.70
CA SER A 2 -29.32 10.00 -2.76
C SER A 2 -28.17 8.97 -2.86
N TYR A 3 -27.42 9.01 -3.96
CA TYR A 3 -26.24 8.16 -4.15
C TYR A 3 -25.22 8.33 -3.01
N VAL A 4 -24.97 9.58 -2.62
CA VAL A 4 -24.03 9.93 -1.54
C VAL A 4 -24.55 9.41 -0.20
N GLU A 5 -25.82 9.64 0.14
CA GLU A 5 -26.45 9.11 1.37
C GLU A 5 -26.38 7.58 1.46
N THR A 6 -26.51 6.90 0.32
CA THR A 6 -26.40 5.43 0.28
C THR A 6 -24.98 4.99 0.61
N LEU A 7 -23.97 5.65 0.05
CA LEU A 7 -22.57 5.36 0.36
C LEU A 7 -22.23 5.70 1.81
N ASP A 8 -22.70 6.84 2.32
CA ASP A 8 -22.52 7.19 3.73
C ASP A 8 -23.08 6.10 4.64
N SER A 9 -24.31 5.64 4.38
CA SER A 9 -24.91 4.53 5.13
C SER A 9 -24.08 3.24 5.08
N VAL A 10 -23.42 2.94 3.96
CA VAL A 10 -22.52 1.79 3.83
C VAL A 10 -21.25 2.00 4.65
N GLY A 11 -20.63 3.19 4.55
CA GLY A 11 -19.45 3.57 5.32
C GLY A 11 -19.69 3.47 6.82
N ASP A 12 -20.80 4.04 7.29
CA ASP A 12 -21.22 3.98 8.69
C ASP A 12 -21.49 2.53 9.14
N GLY A 13 -22.10 1.72 8.27
CA GLY A 13 -22.30 0.28 8.51
C GLY A 13 -20.97 -0.47 8.69
N ILE A 14 -19.97 -0.16 7.88
CA ILE A 14 -18.61 -0.73 8.00
C ILE A 14 -17.96 -0.28 9.30
N LEU A 15 -17.98 1.02 9.60
CA LEU A 15 -17.38 1.57 10.83
C LEU A 15 -18.04 1.00 12.08
N LYS A 16 -19.37 0.90 12.10
CA LYS A 16 -20.14 0.26 13.18
C LYS A 16 -19.83 -1.23 13.32
N TRP A 17 -19.57 -1.94 12.23
CA TRP A 17 -19.12 -3.32 12.33
C TRP A 17 -17.70 -3.41 12.88
N ILE A 18 -16.79 -2.52 12.49
CA ILE A 18 -15.41 -2.52 12.95
C ILE A 18 -15.32 -2.15 14.44
N ASP A 19 -16.04 -1.11 14.84
CA ASP A 19 -16.03 -0.55 16.19
C ASP A 19 -17.47 -0.31 16.67
N PRO A 20 -18.17 -1.36 17.16
CA PRO A 20 -19.59 -1.27 17.53
C PRO A 20 -19.89 -0.32 18.67
N GLU A 21 -18.88 -0.03 19.50
CA GLU A 21 -19.01 0.83 20.68
C GLU A 21 -18.53 2.26 20.40
N TYR A 22 -18.11 2.55 19.14
CA TYR A 22 -17.57 3.83 18.71
C TYR A 22 -16.43 4.35 19.61
N LYS A 23 -15.66 3.42 20.17
CA LYS A 23 -14.56 3.72 21.08
C LYS A 23 -13.44 4.47 20.39
N PHE A 24 -13.21 4.27 19.10
CA PHE A 24 -11.98 4.68 18.42
C PHE A 24 -12.22 5.66 17.26
N GLN A 25 -13.37 6.32 17.19
CA GLN A 25 -13.64 7.34 16.18
C GLN A 25 -12.95 8.68 16.50
N GLY A 26 -12.65 9.51 15.50
CA GLY A 26 -12.68 10.96 15.70
C GLY A 26 -11.41 11.80 15.50
N ALA A 27 -10.24 11.28 15.12
CA ALA A 27 -9.07 12.16 14.92
C ALA A 27 -8.98 12.79 13.52
N THR A 28 -9.29 12.03 12.47
CA THR A 28 -9.17 12.46 11.06
C THR A 28 -10.53 12.65 10.38
N GLU A 29 -11.59 12.71 11.18
CA GLU A 29 -12.94 12.94 10.67
C GLU A 29 -13.06 14.33 10.04
N GLY A 30 -13.63 14.40 8.84
CA GLY A 30 -13.74 15.64 8.06
C GLY A 30 -12.45 16.09 7.37
N TRP A 31 -11.35 15.34 7.52
CA TRP A 31 -10.14 15.61 6.76
C TRP A 31 -10.30 15.20 5.30
N PRO A 32 -9.47 15.74 4.39
CA PRO A 32 -9.59 15.40 2.97
C PRO A 32 -9.48 13.89 2.75
N LEU A 33 -10.40 13.37 1.93
CA LEU A 33 -10.48 11.97 1.51
C LEU A 33 -10.89 10.95 2.59
N THR A 34 -11.24 11.37 3.81
CA THR A 34 -11.57 10.42 4.90
C THR A 34 -13.06 10.03 4.98
N ASP A 35 -13.92 10.63 4.15
CA ASP A 35 -15.30 10.19 3.97
C ASP A 35 -15.39 8.98 3.03
N PHE A 36 -16.33 8.07 3.33
CA PHE A 36 -16.47 6.84 2.55
C PHE A 36 -16.89 7.09 1.09
N PRO A 37 -17.81 8.02 0.77
CA PRO A 37 -18.16 8.29 -0.61
C PRO A 37 -16.95 8.70 -1.45
N THR A 38 -16.09 9.58 -0.94
CA THR A 38 -14.87 10.01 -1.64
C THR A 38 -13.89 8.85 -1.81
N ALA A 39 -13.61 8.09 -0.74
CA ALA A 39 -12.74 6.92 -0.82
C ALA A 39 -13.27 5.88 -1.82
N PHE A 40 -14.56 5.57 -1.79
CA PHE A 40 -15.19 4.65 -2.72
C PHE A 40 -15.10 5.14 -4.17
N ASN A 41 -15.40 6.42 -4.42
CA ASN A 41 -15.32 7.02 -5.75
C ASN A 41 -13.91 7.00 -6.33
N ILE A 42 -12.89 7.26 -5.51
CA ILE A 42 -11.48 7.18 -5.92
C ILE A 42 -11.10 5.74 -6.28
N ALA A 43 -11.49 4.77 -5.46
CA ALA A 43 -11.25 3.34 -5.74
C ALA A 43 -11.96 2.88 -7.02
N LEU A 44 -13.20 3.32 -7.23
CA LEU A 44 -13.98 3.05 -8.44
C LEU A 44 -13.35 3.70 -9.68
N ALA A 45 -12.91 4.95 -9.58
CA ALA A 45 -12.22 5.65 -10.65
C ALA A 45 -10.91 4.96 -11.03
N TYR A 46 -10.12 4.53 -10.04
CA TYR A 46 -8.92 3.73 -10.26
C TYR A 46 -9.22 2.42 -10.99
N PHE A 47 -10.20 1.65 -10.52
CA PHE A 47 -10.57 0.39 -11.17
C PHE A 47 -11.09 0.60 -12.59
N THR A 48 -11.92 1.62 -12.79
CA THR A 48 -12.42 2.02 -14.12
C THR A 48 -11.26 2.38 -15.05
N PHE A 49 -10.28 3.16 -14.57
CA PHE A 49 -9.08 3.47 -15.34
C PHE A 49 -8.30 2.21 -15.73
N VAL A 50 -8.13 1.25 -14.81
CA VAL A 50 -7.45 -0.01 -15.11
C VAL A 50 -8.16 -0.76 -16.25
N VAL A 51 -9.49 -0.88 -16.19
CA VAL A 51 -10.28 -1.63 -17.19
C VAL A 51 -10.33 -0.88 -18.52
N VAL A 52 -10.80 0.36 -18.52
CA VAL A 52 -11.00 1.18 -19.72
C VAL A 52 -9.66 1.57 -20.33
N GLY A 53 -8.71 2.04 -19.53
CA GLY A 53 -7.37 2.40 -19.99
C GLY A 53 -6.64 1.21 -20.61
N THR A 54 -6.76 0.02 -20.03
CA THR A 54 -6.20 -1.20 -20.65
C THR A 54 -6.88 -1.53 -21.97
N ALA A 55 -8.21 -1.44 -22.06
CA ALA A 55 -8.95 -1.70 -23.29
C ALA A 55 -8.53 -0.74 -24.41
N VAL A 56 -8.54 0.57 -24.14
CA VAL A 56 -8.14 1.63 -25.08
C VAL A 56 -6.70 1.44 -25.57
N MET A 57 -5.76 1.20 -24.66
CA MET A 57 -4.35 0.97 -25.04
C MET A 57 -4.14 -0.32 -25.84
N LYS A 58 -5.01 -1.32 -25.68
CA LYS A 58 -5.03 -2.54 -26.51
C LYS A 58 -5.67 -2.32 -27.89
N MET A 59 -6.54 -1.32 -28.05
CA MET A 59 -7.17 -0.97 -29.33
C MET A 59 -6.23 -0.28 -30.34
N GLY A 60 -4.98 0.01 -29.96
CA GLY A 60 -3.96 0.49 -30.90
C GLY A 60 -3.31 1.82 -30.56
N VAL A 61 -3.75 2.50 -29.48
CA VAL A 61 -3.12 3.76 -29.03
C VAL A 61 -1.62 3.53 -28.76
N PRO A 62 -0.70 4.36 -29.29
CA PRO A 62 0.74 4.20 -29.06
C PRO A 62 1.12 4.21 -27.57
N ALA A 63 2.17 3.48 -27.20
CA ALA A 63 2.69 3.53 -25.83
C ALA A 63 3.27 4.92 -25.54
N LEU A 64 2.96 5.46 -24.36
CA LEU A 64 3.46 6.74 -23.88
C LEU A 64 4.42 6.49 -22.71
N ASP A 65 5.65 7.02 -22.79
CA ASP A 65 6.63 6.95 -21.70
C ASP A 65 7.01 8.36 -21.25
N PRO A 66 6.22 9.01 -20.37
CA PRO A 66 6.49 10.37 -19.92
C PRO A 66 7.68 10.39 -18.93
N TYR A 67 8.90 10.40 -19.46
CA TYR A 67 10.13 10.30 -18.66
C TYR A 67 10.25 11.38 -17.58
N PRO A 68 10.07 12.69 -17.87
CA PRO A 68 10.21 13.73 -16.84
C PRO A 68 9.21 13.56 -15.69
N ILE A 69 7.96 13.17 -16.00
CA ILE A 69 6.92 12.96 -14.99
C ILE A 69 7.27 11.76 -14.11
N LYS A 70 7.70 10.64 -14.70
CA LYS A 70 8.16 9.47 -13.93
C LYS A 70 9.37 9.78 -13.07
N PHE A 71 10.28 10.64 -13.53
CA PHE A 71 11.44 11.06 -12.75
C PHE A 71 10.98 11.78 -11.48
N VAL A 72 10.19 12.84 -11.63
CA VAL A 72 9.65 13.62 -10.51
C VAL A 72 8.84 12.72 -9.58
N TYR A 73 8.00 11.84 -10.14
CA TYR A 73 7.22 10.88 -9.38
C TYR A 73 8.08 9.95 -8.53
N ASN A 74 9.06 9.26 -9.11
CA ASN A 74 9.90 8.32 -8.35
C ASN A 74 10.69 9.04 -7.24
N VAL A 75 11.23 10.23 -7.52
CA VAL A 75 11.91 11.04 -6.49
C VAL A 75 10.93 11.44 -5.39
N SER A 76 9.74 11.93 -5.74
CA SER A 76 8.72 12.30 -4.76
C SER A 76 8.30 11.11 -3.88
N GLN A 77 8.18 9.92 -4.45
CA GLN A 77 7.85 8.69 -3.73
C GLN A 77 8.94 8.28 -2.76
N ILE A 78 10.21 8.32 -3.19
CA ILE A 78 11.37 8.05 -2.32
C ILE A 78 11.36 9.02 -1.13
N MET A 79 11.21 10.32 -1.40
CA MET A 79 11.23 11.35 -0.36
C MET A 79 10.05 11.22 0.60
N LEU A 80 8.84 11.01 0.08
CA LEU A 80 7.63 10.85 0.88
C LEU A 80 7.69 9.60 1.78
N CYS A 81 8.09 8.47 1.21
CA CYS A 81 8.23 7.22 1.98
C CYS A 81 9.33 7.33 3.05
N ALA A 82 10.47 7.93 2.71
CA ALA A 82 11.57 8.15 3.65
C ALA A 82 11.13 9.09 4.78
N TYR A 83 10.45 10.20 4.45
CA TYR A 83 9.89 11.12 5.42
C TYR A 83 8.94 10.41 6.38
N MET A 84 7.98 9.64 5.86
CA MET A 84 7.01 8.96 6.71
C MET A 84 7.66 7.93 7.63
N THR A 85 8.66 7.18 7.14
CA THR A 85 9.41 6.24 7.97
C THR A 85 10.19 6.95 9.07
N ILE A 86 10.92 8.01 8.74
CA ILE A 86 11.73 8.76 9.70
C ILE A 86 10.84 9.44 10.73
N GLU A 87 9.74 10.08 10.32
CA GLU A 87 8.82 10.74 11.24
C GLU A 87 8.12 9.73 12.15
N ALA A 88 7.69 8.57 11.64
CA ALA A 88 7.10 7.52 12.48
C ALA A 88 8.08 7.02 13.55
N LEU A 89 9.37 6.89 13.21
CA LEU A 89 10.41 6.53 14.18
C LEU A 89 10.63 7.62 15.23
N PHE A 90 10.65 8.89 14.82
CA PHE A 90 10.77 10.00 15.76
C PHE A 90 9.55 10.14 16.67
N LEU A 91 8.34 9.95 16.14
CA LEU A 91 7.11 9.96 16.94
C LEU A 91 7.12 8.82 17.96
N ALA A 92 7.50 7.61 17.55
CA ALA A 92 7.65 6.48 18.46
C ALA A 92 8.67 6.78 19.58
N TYR A 93 9.81 7.36 19.23
CA TYR A 93 10.84 7.76 20.19
C TYR A 93 10.35 8.83 21.18
N ARG A 94 9.75 9.91 20.67
CA ARG A 94 9.24 11.03 21.48
C ARG A 94 8.12 10.62 22.44
N ASN A 95 7.34 9.60 22.08
CA ASN A 95 6.23 9.09 22.88
C ASN A 95 6.59 7.82 23.67
N ASN A 96 7.87 7.45 23.73
CA ASN A 96 8.37 6.28 24.49
C ASN A 96 7.69 4.96 24.11
N TYR A 97 7.41 4.75 22.82
CA TYR A 97 6.83 3.51 22.36
C TYR A 97 7.79 2.34 22.56
N SER A 98 7.24 1.21 23.00
CA SER A 98 7.96 -0.05 23.18
C SER A 98 8.35 -0.67 21.83
N VAL A 99 9.30 -1.59 21.84
CA VAL A 99 9.61 -2.42 20.66
C VAL A 99 8.55 -3.52 20.47
N LEU A 100 7.87 -3.91 21.55
CA LEU A 100 6.78 -4.89 21.49
C LEU A 100 5.44 -4.21 21.17
N PRO A 101 4.51 -4.89 20.49
CA PRO A 101 3.18 -4.34 20.22
C PRO A 101 2.39 -4.08 21.51
N GLY A 102 1.36 -3.22 21.43
CA GLY A 102 0.55 -2.78 22.58
C GLY A 102 0.94 -1.38 23.04
N GLN A 103 1.08 -0.46 22.09
CA GLN A 103 1.43 0.93 22.35
C GLN A 103 0.25 1.67 22.98
N PRO A 104 0.50 2.71 23.80
CA PRO A 104 -0.57 3.57 24.26
C PRO A 104 -1.29 4.22 23.07
N TYR A 105 -2.62 4.31 23.18
CA TYR A 105 -3.49 4.90 22.17
C TYR A 105 -4.14 6.15 22.73
N ASP A 106 -3.90 7.30 22.09
CA ASP A 106 -4.50 8.57 22.49
C ASP A 106 -5.59 8.99 21.49
N GLN A 107 -6.82 9.10 21.98
CA GLN A 107 -7.97 9.54 21.18
C GLN A 107 -8.03 11.05 20.98
N VAL A 108 -7.50 11.80 21.95
CA VAL A 108 -7.65 13.26 22.01
C VAL A 108 -6.51 13.92 21.24
N ASN A 109 -5.28 13.44 21.42
CA ASN A 109 -4.08 13.98 20.78
C ASN A 109 -3.20 12.85 20.20
N PRO A 110 -3.69 12.10 19.20
CA PRO A 110 -2.96 10.96 18.64
C PRO A 110 -1.63 11.40 18.02
N PRO A 111 -0.47 10.98 18.56
CA PRO A 111 0.82 11.37 18.00
C PRO A 111 1.00 10.93 16.54
N VAL A 112 0.41 9.80 16.15
CA VAL A 112 0.59 9.21 14.82
C VAL A 112 -0.54 9.58 13.85
N GLY A 113 -1.64 10.19 14.32
CA GLY A 113 -2.85 10.44 13.51
C GLY A 113 -2.61 11.25 12.23
N ASN A 114 -1.87 12.36 12.34
CA ASN A 114 -1.46 13.17 11.19
C ASN A 114 -0.66 12.37 10.16
N LEU A 115 0.27 11.56 10.66
CA LEU A 115 1.16 10.77 9.82
C LEU A 115 0.42 9.61 9.16
N LEU A 116 -0.54 8.98 9.85
CA LEU A 116 -1.40 7.96 9.26
C LEU A 116 -2.26 8.53 8.14
N TRP A 117 -2.82 9.74 8.32
CA TRP A 117 -3.56 10.39 7.24
C TRP A 117 -2.66 10.63 6.02
N LEU A 118 -1.45 11.16 6.22
CA LEU A 118 -0.48 11.32 5.12
C LEU A 118 -0.17 9.99 4.45
N PHE A 119 0.02 8.92 5.23
CA PHE A 119 0.23 7.57 4.74
C PHE A 119 -0.96 7.05 3.93
N TYR A 120 -2.19 7.31 4.37
CA TYR A 120 -3.41 6.97 3.64
C TYR A 120 -3.49 7.72 2.31
N VAL A 121 -3.29 9.04 2.31
CA VAL A 121 -3.30 9.88 1.10
C VAL A 121 -2.20 9.45 0.13
N SER A 122 -1.04 9.00 0.63
CA SER A 122 0.04 8.46 -0.21
C SER A 122 -0.41 7.27 -1.08
N LYS A 123 -1.45 6.53 -0.68
CA LYS A 123 -1.98 5.41 -1.47
C LYS A 123 -2.72 5.85 -2.73
N VAL A 124 -3.25 7.06 -2.74
CA VAL A 124 -3.74 7.70 -3.98
C VAL A 124 -2.57 8.06 -4.88
N TRP A 125 -1.44 8.52 -4.31
CA TRP A 125 -0.22 8.79 -5.06
C TRP A 125 0.37 7.51 -5.67
N ASP A 126 0.29 6.38 -4.96
CA ASP A 126 0.72 5.07 -5.46
C ASP A 126 -0.06 4.61 -6.72
N PHE A 127 -1.27 5.14 -7.00
CA PHE A 127 -2.03 4.80 -8.21
C PHE A 127 -1.36 5.25 -9.51
N TRP A 128 -0.43 6.21 -9.43
CA TRP A 128 0.35 6.64 -10.58
C TRP A 128 1.24 5.52 -11.14
N ASP A 129 1.65 4.55 -10.32
CA ASP A 129 2.34 3.34 -10.81
C ASP A 129 1.53 2.65 -11.89
N THR A 130 0.24 2.44 -11.61
CA THR A 130 -0.70 1.80 -12.53
C THR A 130 -0.90 2.63 -13.79
N ILE A 131 -0.98 3.96 -13.65
CA ILE A 131 -1.07 4.88 -14.79
C ILE A 131 0.14 4.71 -15.71
N PHE A 132 1.36 4.75 -15.17
CA PHE A 132 2.58 4.56 -15.97
C PHE A 132 2.70 3.16 -16.57
N ILE A 133 2.19 2.13 -15.88
CA ILE A 133 2.16 0.76 -16.39
C ILE A 133 1.22 0.66 -17.60
N VAL A 134 0.01 1.20 -17.50
CA VAL A 134 -1.01 1.16 -18.57
C VAL A 134 -0.56 1.99 -19.78
N LEU A 135 -0.14 3.25 -19.55
CA LEU A 135 0.34 4.13 -20.63
C LEU A 135 1.59 3.56 -21.33
N GLY A 136 2.50 2.96 -20.57
CA GLY A 136 3.70 2.30 -21.11
C GLY A 136 3.46 0.90 -21.67
N LYS A 137 2.20 0.40 -21.69
CA LYS A 137 1.82 -0.96 -22.12
C LYS A 137 2.62 -2.08 -21.43
N LYS A 138 2.97 -1.90 -20.16
CA LYS A 138 3.80 -2.85 -19.39
C LYS A 138 2.93 -3.95 -18.77
N TRP A 139 2.24 -4.73 -19.60
CA TRP A 139 1.24 -5.72 -19.17
C TRP A 139 1.75 -6.78 -18.18
N ARG A 140 3.05 -7.10 -18.21
CA ARG A 140 3.67 -8.01 -17.24
C ARG A 140 3.70 -7.43 -15.82
N GLN A 141 3.69 -6.11 -15.69
CA GLN A 141 3.66 -5.39 -14.40
C GLN A 141 2.21 -5.20 -13.91
N LEU A 142 1.24 -5.06 -14.82
CA LEU A 142 -0.19 -4.98 -14.50
C LEU A 142 -0.77 -6.36 -14.12
N SER A 143 -0.28 -6.92 -13.02
CA SER A 143 -0.70 -8.23 -12.52
C SER A 143 -1.95 -8.12 -11.64
N PHE A 144 -2.60 -9.26 -11.39
CA PHE A 144 -3.68 -9.34 -10.40
C PHE A 144 -3.21 -8.84 -9.02
N LEU A 145 -2.02 -9.28 -8.57
CA LEU A 145 -1.41 -8.85 -7.31
C LEU A 145 -1.31 -7.32 -7.23
N HIS A 146 -0.85 -6.68 -8.30
CA HIS A 146 -0.72 -5.22 -8.37
C HIS A 146 -2.08 -4.53 -8.17
N VAL A 147 -3.06 -4.85 -9.01
CA VAL A 147 -4.37 -4.18 -8.97
C VAL A 147 -5.09 -4.49 -7.65
N TYR A 148 -5.06 -5.74 -7.20
CA TYR A 148 -5.62 -6.19 -5.92
C TYR A 148 -5.01 -5.40 -4.75
N HIS A 149 -3.68 -5.32 -4.67
CA HIS A 149 -3.01 -4.62 -3.58
C HIS A 149 -3.35 -3.13 -3.56
N HIS A 150 -3.20 -2.41 -4.67
CA HIS A 150 -3.41 -0.95 -4.69
C HIS A 150 -4.85 -0.56 -4.32
N ILE A 151 -5.87 -1.25 -4.84
CA ILE A 151 -7.25 -0.90 -4.50
C ILE A 151 -7.60 -1.25 -3.04
N THR A 152 -7.19 -2.43 -2.57
CA THR A 152 -7.54 -2.91 -1.23
C THR A 152 -6.76 -2.19 -0.15
N ILE A 153 -5.47 -1.90 -0.35
CA ILE A 153 -4.65 -1.15 0.62
C ILE A 153 -5.24 0.25 0.84
N PHE A 154 -5.69 0.92 -0.22
CA PHE A 154 -6.31 2.24 -0.12
C PHE A 154 -7.58 2.21 0.73
N LEU A 155 -8.53 1.32 0.44
CA LEU A 155 -9.76 1.19 1.23
C LEU A 155 -9.50 0.69 2.66
N PHE A 156 -8.47 -0.14 2.85
CA PHE A 156 -8.09 -0.65 4.16
C PHE A 156 -7.55 0.47 5.07
N TYR A 157 -6.75 1.40 4.53
CA TYR A 157 -6.28 2.56 5.30
C TYR A 157 -7.31 3.66 5.46
N TRP A 158 -8.33 3.73 4.60
CA TRP A 158 -9.52 4.53 4.90
C TRP A 158 -10.19 4.04 6.20
N ALA A 159 -10.36 2.72 6.36
CA ALA A 159 -10.94 2.19 7.60
C ALA A 159 -10.02 2.45 8.81
N ASN A 160 -8.70 2.24 8.68
CA ASN A 160 -7.77 2.49 9.78
C ASN A 160 -7.67 3.97 10.17
N SER A 161 -7.72 4.90 9.22
CA SER A 161 -7.69 6.34 9.55
C SER A 161 -8.89 6.77 10.38
N ARG A 162 -10.01 6.04 10.30
CA ARG A 162 -11.23 6.29 11.07
C ARG A 162 -11.28 5.63 12.44
N VAL A 163 -10.66 4.46 12.63
CA VAL A 163 -10.83 3.62 13.83
C VAL A 163 -9.54 3.12 14.50
N ASN A 164 -8.37 3.36 13.90
CA ASN A 164 -7.08 2.85 14.38
C ASN A 164 -5.96 3.82 14.03
N TYR A 165 -6.16 5.09 14.42
CA TYR A 165 -5.33 6.20 14.00
C TYR A 165 -4.08 6.45 14.85
N ASP A 166 -3.84 5.65 15.87
CA ASP A 166 -2.73 5.84 16.80
C ASP A 166 -2.18 4.51 17.36
N GLY A 167 -1.14 4.59 18.18
CA GLY A 167 -0.51 3.43 18.80
C GLY A 167 0.21 2.56 17.78
N ASP A 168 -0.13 1.27 17.73
CA ASP A 168 0.56 0.23 16.98
C ASP A 168 0.58 0.40 15.45
N ILE A 169 -0.25 1.28 14.89
CA ILE A 169 -0.26 1.57 13.46
C ILE A 169 1.06 2.19 12.97
N TYR A 170 1.85 2.81 13.86
CA TYR A 170 3.15 3.40 13.54
C TYR A 170 4.11 2.38 12.92
N LEU A 171 4.14 1.14 13.45
CA LEU A 171 5.07 0.10 13.01
C LEU A 171 4.79 -0.28 11.56
N THR A 172 3.52 -0.29 11.19
CA THR A 172 3.07 -0.51 9.82
C THR A 172 3.55 0.60 8.88
N ILE A 173 3.49 1.87 9.31
CA ILE A 173 4.01 3.02 8.54
C ILE A 173 5.53 2.90 8.37
N VAL A 174 6.26 2.54 9.44
CA VAL A 174 7.72 2.34 9.40
C VAL A 174 8.09 1.24 8.41
N LEU A 175 7.53 0.04 8.58
CA LEU A 175 7.87 -1.12 7.76
C LEU A 175 7.50 -0.90 6.29
N ASN A 176 6.28 -0.40 6.03
CA ASN A 176 5.81 -0.16 4.67
C ASN A 176 6.58 0.99 4.00
N GLY A 177 6.80 2.10 4.71
CA GLY A 177 7.54 3.24 4.19
C GLY A 177 9.00 2.89 3.92
N PHE A 178 9.64 2.08 4.76
CA PHE A 178 11.03 1.66 4.55
C PHE A 178 11.14 0.81 3.28
N ILE A 179 10.29 -0.20 3.15
CA ILE A 179 10.27 -1.09 1.99
C ILE A 179 9.92 -0.32 0.71
N HIS A 180 8.97 0.63 0.75
CA HIS A 180 8.66 1.48 -0.40
C HIS A 180 9.81 2.43 -0.75
N THR A 181 10.52 2.99 0.23
CA THR A 181 11.72 3.80 -0.02
C THR A 181 12.75 3.00 -0.82
N VAL A 182 13.02 1.77 -0.39
CA VAL A 182 13.95 0.86 -1.08
C VAL A 182 13.41 0.46 -2.46
N MET A 183 12.11 0.19 -2.58
CA MET A 183 11.47 -0.23 -3.83
C MET A 183 11.45 0.89 -4.89
N TYR A 184 11.08 2.12 -4.51
CA TYR A 184 11.11 3.24 -5.42
C TYR A 184 12.54 3.67 -5.77
N THR A 185 13.50 3.51 -4.85
CA THR A 185 14.93 3.65 -5.18
C THR A 185 15.34 2.63 -6.25
N TYR A 186 14.91 1.38 -6.12
CA TYR A 186 15.13 0.35 -7.15
C TYR A 186 14.49 0.73 -8.50
N TYR A 187 13.26 1.26 -8.51
CA TYR A 187 12.60 1.72 -9.74
C TYR A 187 13.29 2.92 -10.37
N PHE A 188 13.75 3.86 -9.55
CA PHE A 188 14.54 5.00 -9.98
C PHE A 188 15.84 4.56 -10.66
N ILE A 189 16.58 3.61 -10.06
CA ILE A 189 17.79 3.05 -10.67
C ILE A 189 17.44 2.30 -11.97
N CYS A 190 16.40 1.46 -11.98
CA CYS A 190 15.95 0.75 -13.18
C CYS A 190 15.59 1.70 -14.33
N MET A 191 15.06 2.87 -14.01
CA MET A 191 14.70 3.88 -15.01
C MET A 191 15.94 4.48 -15.69
N HIS A 192 17.02 4.72 -14.95
CA HIS A 192 18.27 5.32 -15.46
C HIS A 192 19.25 4.31 -16.05
N THR A 193 19.08 3.02 -15.73
CA THR A 193 19.94 1.93 -16.23
C THR A 193 19.32 1.18 -17.41
N LYS A 194 18.34 1.77 -18.09
CA LYS A 194 17.76 1.20 -19.31
C LYS A 194 18.76 1.23 -20.45
N VAL A 195 19.02 0.08 -21.04
CA VAL A 195 19.82 -0.03 -22.27
C VAL A 195 18.99 0.49 -23.46
N PRO A 196 19.44 1.54 -24.18
CA PRO A 196 18.67 2.15 -25.26
C PRO A 196 18.24 1.17 -26.36
N GLU A 197 19.11 0.22 -26.71
CA GLU A 197 18.87 -0.75 -27.79
C GLU A 197 17.81 -1.81 -27.46
N THR A 198 17.65 -2.15 -26.18
CA THR A 198 16.73 -3.24 -25.77
C THR A 198 15.54 -2.76 -24.94
N GLY A 199 15.56 -1.50 -24.49
CA GLY A 199 14.58 -0.92 -23.57
C GLY A 199 14.52 -1.58 -22.20
N LYS A 200 15.44 -2.52 -21.90
CA LYS A 200 15.48 -3.27 -20.63
C LYS A 200 16.45 -2.62 -19.67
N SER A 201 16.05 -2.54 -18.40
CA SER A 201 16.96 -2.22 -17.31
C SER A 201 18.08 -3.25 -17.25
N LEU A 202 19.29 -2.80 -16.89
CA LEU A 202 20.37 -3.70 -16.49
C LEU A 202 19.87 -4.65 -15.39
N PRO A 203 20.32 -5.92 -15.39
CA PRO A 203 19.94 -6.89 -14.36
C PRO A 203 20.49 -6.45 -13.01
N ILE A 204 19.64 -5.85 -12.19
CA ILE A 204 19.98 -5.46 -10.83
C ILE A 204 19.97 -6.72 -9.94
N TRP A 205 21.15 -7.09 -9.43
CA TRP A 205 21.41 -8.33 -8.71
C TRP A 205 20.59 -8.50 -7.43
N TRP A 206 20.22 -7.40 -6.76
CA TRP A 206 19.49 -7.43 -5.48
C TRP A 206 17.95 -7.40 -5.62
N LYS A 207 17.41 -7.60 -6.84
CA LYS A 207 15.97 -7.63 -7.08
C LYS A 207 15.23 -8.71 -6.27
N SER A 208 15.81 -9.90 -6.14
CA SER A 208 15.21 -10.99 -5.33
C SER A 208 15.22 -10.65 -3.84
N SER A 209 16.29 -9.98 -3.36
CA SER A 209 16.40 -9.51 -1.99
C SER A 209 15.28 -8.52 -1.64
N LEU A 210 14.89 -7.64 -2.57
CA LEU A 210 13.73 -6.74 -2.40
C LEU A 210 12.45 -7.52 -2.14
N THR A 211 12.15 -8.53 -2.96
CA THR A 211 10.96 -9.37 -2.76
C THR A 211 11.03 -10.14 -1.43
N MET A 212 12.22 -10.58 -1.01
CA MET A 212 12.41 -11.22 0.29
C MET A 212 12.17 -10.26 1.46
N MET A 213 12.63 -9.00 1.36
CA MET A 213 12.36 -7.97 2.37
C MET A 213 10.86 -7.67 2.50
N GLN A 214 10.12 -7.62 1.39
CA GLN A 214 8.66 -7.49 1.39
C GLN A 214 7.97 -8.67 2.12
N MET A 215 8.45 -9.90 1.89
CA MET A 215 7.92 -11.07 2.60
C MET A 215 8.22 -11.05 4.10
N ILE A 216 9.42 -10.61 4.49
CA ILE A 216 9.80 -10.44 5.91
C ILE A 216 8.91 -9.38 6.57
N GLN A 217 8.65 -8.25 5.89
CA GLN A 217 7.71 -7.24 6.36
C GLN A 217 6.34 -7.87 6.71
N PHE A 218 5.77 -8.68 5.81
CA PHE A 218 4.47 -9.30 6.07
C PHE A 218 4.50 -10.24 7.27
N ILE A 219 5.59 -10.99 7.48
CA ILE A 219 5.75 -11.86 8.67
C ILE A 219 5.76 -11.01 9.94
N THR A 220 6.53 -9.93 9.98
CA THR A 220 6.58 -9.01 11.14
C THR A 220 5.21 -8.39 11.42
N MET A 221 4.50 -7.97 10.36
CA MET A 221 3.16 -7.41 10.44
C MET A 221 2.11 -8.44 10.94
N MET A 222 2.22 -9.71 10.53
CA MET A 222 1.37 -10.79 11.05
C MET A 222 1.65 -11.09 12.52
N PHE A 223 2.93 -11.07 12.94
CA PHE A 223 3.30 -11.23 14.35
C PHE A 223 2.69 -10.11 15.20
N GLN A 224 2.82 -8.84 14.75
CA GLN A 224 2.20 -7.69 15.42
C GLN A 224 0.69 -7.90 15.60
N GLY A 225 -0.04 -8.18 14.51
CA GLY A 225 -1.50 -8.38 14.57
C GLY A 225 -1.90 -9.53 15.49
N THR A 226 -1.19 -10.66 15.42
CA THR A 226 -1.47 -11.83 16.27
C THR A 226 -1.22 -11.53 17.74
N TYR A 227 -0.15 -10.80 18.05
CA TYR A 227 0.15 -10.37 19.42
C TYR A 227 -0.97 -9.50 19.99
N LEU A 228 -1.42 -8.48 19.24
CA LEU A 228 -2.49 -7.58 19.67
C LEU A 228 -3.82 -8.31 19.94
N LEU A 229 -4.14 -9.33 19.11
CA LEU A 229 -5.31 -10.17 19.35
C LEU A 229 -5.16 -11.06 20.58
N ALA A 230 -3.98 -11.66 20.77
CA ALA A 230 -3.71 -12.58 21.87
C ALA A 230 -3.69 -11.87 23.24
N THR A 231 -3.19 -10.64 23.30
CA THR A 231 -3.15 -9.83 24.53
C THR A 231 -4.42 -9.02 24.77
N GLN A 232 -5.35 -9.01 23.81
CA GLN A 232 -6.53 -8.13 23.84
C GLN A 232 -6.14 -6.67 24.12
N ALA A 233 -5.13 -6.18 23.41
CA ALA A 233 -4.55 -4.86 23.65
C ALA A 233 -5.64 -3.77 23.67
N GLU A 234 -5.59 -2.94 24.72
CA GLU A 234 -6.42 -1.74 24.79
C GLU A 234 -5.98 -0.74 23.72
N GLY A 235 -6.92 0.07 23.20
CA GLY A 235 -6.59 1.07 22.17
C GLY A 235 -6.72 0.60 20.72
N VAL A 236 -7.03 -0.68 20.47
CA VAL A 236 -7.17 -1.21 19.09
C VAL A 236 -8.49 -1.95 18.92
N SER A 237 -9.19 -1.71 17.81
CA SER A 237 -10.34 -2.56 17.43
C SER A 237 -9.85 -3.96 17.06
N LEU A 238 -10.32 -4.97 17.80
CA LEU A 238 -9.97 -6.37 17.51
C LEU A 238 -10.49 -6.83 16.13
N ARG A 239 -11.63 -6.29 15.67
CA ARG A 239 -12.23 -6.70 14.40
C ARG A 239 -11.40 -6.23 13.21
N ILE A 240 -10.93 -4.97 13.21
CA ILE A 240 -10.04 -4.50 12.13
C ILE A 240 -8.70 -5.24 12.16
N THR A 241 -8.19 -5.60 13.34
CA THR A 241 -6.96 -6.39 13.47
C THR A 241 -7.13 -7.83 12.95
N MET A 242 -8.30 -8.45 13.11
CA MET A 242 -8.59 -9.74 12.46
C MET A 242 -8.58 -9.62 10.93
N VAL A 243 -9.25 -8.61 10.39
CA VAL A 243 -9.27 -8.35 8.93
C VAL A 243 -7.85 -8.04 8.42
N TYR A 244 -7.07 -7.28 9.18
CA TYR A 244 -5.67 -6.98 8.91
C TYR A 244 -4.84 -8.25 8.73
N ILE A 245 -4.91 -9.20 9.68
CA ILE A 245 -4.13 -10.45 9.61
C ILE A 245 -4.50 -11.26 8.37
N VAL A 246 -5.80 -11.41 8.09
CA VAL A 246 -6.28 -12.13 6.90
C VAL A 246 -5.76 -11.46 5.62
N TYR A 247 -5.79 -10.13 5.60
CA TYR A 247 -5.29 -9.35 4.46
C TYR A 247 -3.78 -9.51 4.26
N ILE A 248 -2.96 -9.34 5.31
CA ILE A 248 -1.51 -9.51 5.20
C ILE A 248 -1.14 -10.94 4.81
N LEU A 249 -1.86 -11.94 5.33
CA LEU A 249 -1.69 -13.34 4.94
C LEU A 249 -1.97 -13.54 3.44
N SER A 250 -3.02 -12.91 2.90
CA SER A 250 -3.33 -12.98 1.48
C SER A 250 -2.21 -12.39 0.61
N LEU A 251 -1.63 -11.25 1.01
CA LEU A 251 -0.49 -10.64 0.32
C LEU A 251 0.76 -11.52 0.42
N PHE A 252 1.03 -12.09 1.58
CA PHE A 252 2.15 -13.00 1.77
C PHE A 252 2.10 -14.17 0.79
N PHE A 253 0.94 -14.82 0.63
CA PHE A 253 0.80 -15.93 -0.33
C PHE A 253 1.00 -15.48 -1.78
N LEU A 254 0.44 -14.33 -2.17
CA LEU A 254 0.62 -13.81 -3.54
C LEU A 254 2.08 -13.44 -3.82
N PHE A 255 2.79 -12.85 -2.85
CA PHE A 255 4.22 -12.55 -2.97
C PHE A 255 5.09 -13.80 -2.97
N ALA A 256 4.76 -14.81 -2.15
CA ALA A 256 5.44 -16.10 -2.16
C ALA A 256 5.26 -16.80 -3.52
N GLN A 257 4.04 -16.80 -4.07
CA GLN A 257 3.77 -17.32 -5.41
C GLN A 257 4.57 -16.57 -6.47
N PHE A 258 4.62 -15.24 -6.40
CA PHE A 258 5.42 -14.41 -7.30
C PHE A 258 6.92 -14.72 -7.20
N PHE A 259 7.45 -14.89 -5.98
CA PHE A 259 8.84 -15.20 -5.72
C PHE A 259 9.22 -16.56 -6.33
N VAL A 260 8.43 -17.60 -6.05
CA VAL A 260 8.65 -18.94 -6.60
C VAL A 260 8.60 -18.90 -8.14
N ALA A 261 7.59 -18.25 -8.70
CA ALA A 261 7.42 -18.16 -10.15
C ALA A 261 8.52 -17.37 -10.85
N SER A 262 9.07 -16.34 -10.20
CA SER A 262 10.05 -15.42 -10.80
C SER A 262 11.50 -15.87 -10.61
N TYR A 263 11.82 -16.54 -9.50
CA TYR A 263 13.21 -16.80 -9.09
C TYR A 263 13.55 -18.27 -8.90
N MET A 264 12.58 -19.12 -8.54
CA MET A 264 12.86 -20.53 -8.23
C MET A 264 12.53 -21.49 -9.38
N LYS A 265 11.57 -21.15 -10.25
CA LYS A 265 11.25 -21.99 -11.40
C LYS A 265 12.36 -21.94 -12.46
N PRO A 266 12.88 -23.08 -12.92
CA PRO A 266 13.88 -23.11 -13.99
C PRO A 266 13.29 -22.46 -15.25
N LYS A 267 14.04 -21.52 -15.85
CA LYS A 267 13.65 -20.94 -17.15
C LYS A 267 13.54 -22.08 -18.15
N LYS A 268 12.35 -22.31 -18.72
CA LYS A 268 12.20 -23.25 -19.85
C LYS A 268 13.20 -22.83 -20.93
N SER A 269 14.20 -23.67 -21.16
CA SER A 269 15.11 -23.54 -22.30
C SER A 269 14.23 -23.45 -23.54
N LYS A 270 14.28 -22.31 -24.24
CA LYS A 270 13.76 -22.25 -25.61
C LYS A 270 14.62 -23.23 -26.39
N LYS A 271 14.08 -24.42 -26.70
CA LYS A 271 14.66 -25.27 -27.74
C LYS A 271 14.86 -24.36 -28.95
N LYS A 272 16.11 -24.14 -29.35
CA LYS A 272 16.42 -23.60 -30.66
C LYS A 272 15.85 -24.62 -31.64
N THR A 273 14.73 -24.29 -32.28
CA THR A 273 14.33 -24.97 -33.49
C THR A 273 15.42 -24.59 -34.50
N VAL A 274 16.31 -25.55 -34.77
CA VAL A 274 17.26 -25.50 -35.88
C VAL A 274 16.49 -25.75 -37.16
#